data_AF-A0A369T356-F1
#
_entry.id   AF-A0A369T356-F1
#
_cell.length_a   1.000
_cell.length_b   1.000
_cell.length_c   1.000
_cell.angle_alpha   90.00
_cell.angle_beta   90.00
_cell.angle_gamma   90.00
#
_symmetry.space_group_name_H-M   'P 1'
#
loop_
_entity.id
_entity.type
_entity.pdbx_description
1 polymer ?
#
loop_
_entity_poly.entity_id
_entity_poly.type
_entity_poly.pdbx_seq_one_letter_code
_entity_poly.pdbx_strand_id
1 'polypeptide(L)'
;MLDRILEINLRLRSLARRALSGDLSKELMEEFSEAMREIYEEMGMPDRANIPDPQRADPRLRFKIALTSLSEDLSNFLYRKLVSERGPDEASF
;
A
#
# COMPACT_ATOMS: atom_id res chain seq x y z
N MET A 1 -6.27 6.71 -12.58
CA MET A 1 -5.09 6.65 -11.70
C MET A 1 -5.52 6.67 -10.23
N LEU A 2 -6.04 7.80 -9.68
CA LEU A 2 -6.46 7.85 -8.27
C LEU A 2 -7.62 6.88 -7.94
N ASP A 3 -8.61 6.76 -8.82
CA ASP A 3 -9.72 5.81 -8.60
C ASP A 3 -9.25 4.36 -8.52
N ARG A 4 -8.27 3.98 -9.35
CA ARG A 4 -7.66 2.65 -9.34
C ARG A 4 -6.86 2.40 -8.07
N ILE A 5 -6.09 3.39 -7.62
CA ILE A 5 -5.38 3.35 -6.33
C ILE A 5 -6.37 3.17 -5.17
N LEU A 6 -7.51 3.86 -5.18
CA LEU A 6 -8.57 3.73 -4.18
C LEU A 6 -9.21 2.34 -4.19
N GLU A 7 -9.52 1.80 -5.38
CA GLU A 7 -10.05 0.45 -5.56
C GLU A 7 -9.12 -0.61 -4.96
N ILE A 8 -7.82 -0.55 -5.30
CA ILE A 8 -6.82 -1.50 -4.79
C ILE A 8 -6.64 -1.33 -3.27
N ASN A 9 -6.65 -0.10 -2.75
CA ASN A 9 -6.56 0.16 -1.32
C ASN A 9 -7.74 -0.45 -0.55
N LEU A 10 -8.96 -0.38 -1.08
CA LEU A 10 -10.13 -1.02 -0.48
C LEU A 10 -9.99 -2.56 -0.45
N ARG A 11 -9.48 -3.17 -1.54
CA ARG A 11 -9.15 -4.61 -1.59
C ARG A 11 -8.10 -4.97 -0.53
N LEU A 12 -7.01 -4.21 -0.44
CA LEU A 12 -5.96 -4.42 0.57
C LEU A 12 -6.47 -4.33 2.01
N ARG A 13 -7.36 -3.38 2.32
CA ARG A 13 -8.00 -3.29 3.63
C ARG A 13 -8.87 -4.51 3.95
N SER A 14 -9.55 -5.06 2.95
CA SER A 14 -10.35 -6.29 3.10
C SER A 14 -9.46 -7.49 3.45
N LEU A 15 -8.39 -7.69 2.68
CA LEU A 15 -7.42 -8.76 2.89
C LEU A 15 -6.71 -8.62 4.25
N ALA A 16 -6.30 -7.42 4.62
CA ALA A 16 -5.70 -7.12 5.91
C ALA A 16 -6.62 -7.49 7.08
N ARG A 17 -7.92 -7.19 6.99
CA ARG A 17 -8.89 -7.56 8.04
C ARG A 17 -8.99 -9.07 8.19
N ARG A 18 -9.11 -9.81 7.07
CA ARG A 18 -9.12 -11.28 7.08
C ARG A 18 -7.85 -11.85 7.73
N ALA A 19 -6.68 -11.33 7.36
CA ALA A 19 -5.39 -11.72 7.94
C ALA A 19 -5.31 -11.47 9.45
N LEU A 20 -5.75 -10.29 9.91
CA LEU A 20 -5.78 -9.93 11.32
C LEU A 20 -6.79 -10.77 12.13
N SER A 21 -7.88 -11.21 11.50
CA SER A 21 -8.83 -12.17 12.07
C SER A 21 -8.31 -13.62 12.10
N GLY A 22 -7.14 -13.88 11.51
CA GLY A 22 -6.43 -15.17 11.61
C GLY A 22 -6.38 -15.99 10.32
N ASP A 23 -6.97 -15.51 9.22
CA ASP A 23 -6.82 -16.16 7.91
C ASP A 23 -5.44 -15.84 7.32
N LEU A 24 -4.49 -16.74 7.50
CA LEU A 24 -3.14 -16.66 6.94
C LEU A 24 -2.94 -17.73 5.86
N SER A 25 -4.00 -18.07 5.14
CA SER A 25 -3.94 -19.00 4.02
C SER A 25 -2.98 -18.50 2.94
N LYS A 26 -2.33 -19.43 2.26
CA LYS A 26 -1.40 -19.12 1.17
C LYS A 26 -2.07 -18.27 0.08
N GLU A 27 -3.32 -18.58 -0.25
CA GLU A 27 -4.13 -17.82 -1.21
C GLU A 27 -4.30 -16.36 -0.78
N LEU A 28 -4.69 -16.10 0.48
CA LEU A 28 -4.80 -14.74 0.98
C LEU A 28 -3.47 -13.98 0.93
N MET A 29 -2.36 -14.66 1.25
CA MET A 29 -1.03 -14.06 1.18
C MET A 29 -0.67 -13.67 -0.26
N GLU A 30 -0.96 -14.54 -1.23
CA GLU A 30 -0.72 -14.29 -2.65
C GLU A 30 -1.58 -13.13 -3.16
N GLU A 31 -2.88 -13.12 -2.85
CA GLU A 31 -3.78 -12.01 -3.19
C GLU A 31 -3.32 -10.67 -2.59
N PHE A 32 -2.82 -10.69 -1.36
CA PHE A 32 -2.30 -9.49 -0.71
C PHE A 32 -1.03 -9.00 -1.37
N SER A 33 -0.06 -9.90 -1.63
CA SER A 33 1.17 -9.56 -2.32
C SER A 33 0.92 -9.03 -3.72
N GLU A 34 -0.04 -9.60 -4.45
CA GLU A 34 -0.45 -9.10 -5.76
C GLU A 34 -1.05 -7.69 -5.66
N ALA A 35 -1.99 -7.46 -4.76
CA ALA A 35 -2.60 -6.15 -4.59
C ALA A 35 -1.59 -5.08 -4.12
N MET A 36 -0.60 -5.46 -3.30
CA MET A 36 0.51 -4.58 -2.92
C MET A 36 1.37 -4.21 -4.14
N ARG A 37 1.64 -5.16 -5.03
CA ARG A 37 2.37 -4.90 -6.27
C ARG A 37 1.58 -3.97 -7.18
N GLU A 38 0.30 -4.26 -7.41
CA GLU A 38 -0.59 -3.44 -8.24
C GLU A 38 -0.62 -1.98 -7.75
N ILE A 39 -0.78 -1.72 -6.45
CA ILE A 39 -0.87 -0.35 -5.95
C ILE A 39 0.45 0.41 -6.09
N TYR A 40 1.59 -0.26 -5.92
CA TYR A 40 2.90 0.35 -6.12
C TYR A 40 3.21 0.61 -7.60
N GLU A 41 2.76 -0.26 -8.50
CA GLU A 41 2.81 -0.03 -9.95
C GLU A 41 1.98 1.20 -10.34
N GLU A 42 0.74 1.31 -9.85
CA GLU A 42 -0.14 2.48 -10.10
C GLU A 42 0.42 3.80 -9.54
N MET A 43 1.16 3.74 -8.42
CA MET A 43 1.87 4.90 -7.87
C MET A 43 3.17 5.25 -8.62
N GLY A 44 3.59 4.43 -9.59
CA GLY A 44 4.86 4.62 -10.31
C GLY A 44 6.09 4.30 -9.45
N MET A 45 5.94 3.43 -8.44
CA MET A 45 6.99 3.04 -7.49
C MET A 45 7.13 1.50 -7.39
N PRO A 46 7.26 0.75 -8.52
CA PRO A 46 7.23 -0.71 -8.52
C PRO A 46 8.33 -1.35 -7.66
N ASP A 47 9.48 -0.69 -7.49
CA ASP A 47 10.59 -1.20 -6.67
C ASP A 47 10.22 -1.36 -5.18
N ARG A 48 9.20 -0.61 -4.71
CA ARG A 48 8.69 -0.67 -3.33
C ARG A 48 7.74 -1.86 -3.10
N ALA A 49 7.28 -2.52 -4.17
CA ALA A 49 6.46 -3.73 -4.06
C ALA A 49 7.21 -4.92 -3.47
N ASN A 50 8.55 -4.87 -3.48
CA ASN A 50 9.40 -5.84 -2.80
C ASN A 50 9.27 -5.66 -1.29
N ILE A 51 8.26 -6.31 -0.69
CA ILE A 51 8.17 -6.47 0.75
C ILE A 51 9.41 -7.29 1.16
N PRO A 52 10.36 -6.72 1.93
CA PRO A 52 11.58 -7.44 2.28
C PRO A 52 11.21 -8.76 2.96
N ASP A 53 11.83 -9.86 2.54
CA ASP A 53 11.60 -11.19 3.13
C ASP A 53 12.22 -11.23 4.54
N PRO A 54 11.43 -11.11 5.61
CA PRO A 54 11.93 -11.09 6.96
C PRO A 54 11.74 -12.51 7.48
N GLN A 55 12.63 -13.43 7.10
CA GLN A 55 12.57 -14.86 7.45
C GLN A 55 12.63 -15.18 8.97
N ARG A 56 12.29 -14.22 9.84
CA ARG A 56 12.28 -14.34 11.31
C ARG A 56 11.06 -13.71 12.00
N ALA A 57 10.13 -13.07 11.29
CA ALA A 57 9.01 -12.34 11.90
C ALA A 57 7.66 -13.06 11.74
N ASP A 58 6.79 -12.93 12.76
CA ASP A 58 5.40 -13.38 12.75
C ASP A 58 4.64 -12.82 11.51
N PRO A 59 3.84 -13.65 10.80
CA PRO A 59 3.13 -13.22 9.60
C PRO A 59 2.24 -11.99 9.79
N ARG A 60 1.57 -11.83 10.94
CA ARG A 60 0.72 -10.66 11.21
C ARG A 60 1.55 -9.40 11.38
N LEU A 61 2.72 -9.51 12.00
CA LEU A 61 3.68 -8.41 12.08
C LEU A 61 4.14 -7.98 10.68
N ARG A 62 4.34 -8.93 9.76
CA ARG A 62 4.69 -8.64 8.35
C ARG A 62 3.60 -7.85 7.64
N PHE A 63 2.34 -8.26 7.76
CA PHE A 63 1.20 -7.50 7.23
C PHE A 63 1.17 -6.07 7.76
N LYS A 64 1.33 -5.93 9.08
CA LYS A 64 1.28 -4.62 9.71
C LYS A 64 2.40 -3.70 9.18
N ILE A 65 3.62 -4.21 9.07
CA ILE A 65 4.75 -3.46 8.51
C ILE A 65 4.46 -3.03 7.07
N ALA A 66 4.04 -3.97 6.21
CA ALA A 66 3.74 -3.69 4.80
C ALA A 66 2.64 -2.62 4.65
N LEU A 67 1.57 -2.72 5.43
CA LEU A 67 0.47 -1.74 5.42
C LEU A 67 0.90 -0.37 5.95
N THR A 68 1.76 -0.31 6.96
CA THR A 68 2.31 0.96 7.45
C THR A 68 3.16 1.63 6.38
N SER A 69 4.10 0.90 5.75
CA SER A 69 4.93 1.43 4.68
C SER A 69 4.10 1.92 3.49
N LEU A 70 3.09 1.14 3.10
CA LEU A 70 2.16 1.54 2.06
C LEU A 70 1.39 2.81 2.44
N SER A 71 0.92 2.93 3.69
CA SER A 71 0.20 4.12 4.15
C SER A 71 1.06 5.39 4.07
N GLU A 72 2.33 5.30 4.44
CA GLU A 72 3.29 6.40 4.32
C GLU A 72 3.53 6.78 2.85
N ASP A 73 3.77 5.79 1.99
CA ASP A 73 4.01 6.01 0.56
C ASP A 73 2.79 6.61 -0.15
N LEU A 74 1.59 6.09 0.12
CA LEU A 74 0.32 6.65 -0.37
C LEU A 74 0.14 8.10 0.06
N SER A 75 0.40 8.42 1.32
CA SER A 75 0.26 9.78 1.83
C SER A 75 1.21 10.73 1.12
N ASN A 76 2.46 10.31 0.93
CA ASN A 76 3.47 11.07 0.19
C ASN A 76 3.10 11.24 -1.29
N PHE A 77 2.60 10.17 -1.93
CA PHE A 77 2.15 10.20 -3.32
C PHE A 77 0.98 11.19 -3.50
N LEU A 78 -0.04 11.09 -2.64
CA LEU A 78 -1.22 11.97 -2.66
C LEU A 78 -0.81 13.42 -2.40
N TYR A 79 0.05 13.67 -1.41
CA TYR A 79 0.55 15.01 -1.13
C TYR A 79 1.25 15.62 -2.35
N ARG A 80 2.17 14.88 -2.98
CA ARG A 80 2.88 15.35 -4.19
C ARG A 80 1.93 15.63 -5.34
N LYS A 81 0.92 14.77 -5.56
CA LYS A 81 -0.10 14.97 -6.59
C LYS A 81 -0.90 16.24 -6.34
N LEU A 82 -1.43 16.41 -5.13
CA LEU A 82 -2.23 17.57 -4.73
C LEU A 82 -1.43 18.88 -4.79
N VAL A 83 -0.15 18.86 -4.37
CA VAL A 83 0.74 20.03 -4.48
C VAL A 83 1.08 20.33 -5.94
N SER A 84 1.32 19.31 -6.78
CA SER A 84 1.60 19.52 -8.21
C SER A 84 0.41 20.11 -8.96
N GLU A 85 -0.82 19.82 -8.51
CA GLU A 85 -2.05 20.33 -9.12
C GLU A 85 -2.39 21.76 -8.68
N ARG A 86 -1.84 22.24 -7.55
CA ARG A 86 -2.09 23.61 -7.04
C ARG A 86 -1.18 24.70 -7.61
N GLY A 87 -0.12 24.34 -8.33
CA GLY A 87 0.88 25.32 -8.80
C GLY A 87 1.66 25.98 -7.63
N PRO A 88 2.81 26.62 -7.91
CA PRO A 88 3.70 27.17 -6.89
C PRO A 88 3.12 28.37 -6.10
N ASP A 89 2.02 28.98 -6.56
CA ASP A 89 1.51 30.24 -5.99
C ASP A 89 0.59 30.07 -4.76
N GLU A 90 0.19 28.85 -4.39
CA GLU A 90 -0.69 28.63 -3.22
C GLU A 90 0.02 28.05 -1.98
N ALA A 91 1.33 27.77 -2.05
CA ALA A 91 2.08 27.10 -0.98
C ALA A 91 2.74 28.08 0.02
N SER A 92 2.17 29.27 0.21
CA SER A 92 2.62 30.24 1.22
C SER A 92 1.50 30.50 2.23
N PHE A 93 1.53 29.80 3.37
CA PHE A 93 0.87 30.19 4.61
C PHE A 93 1.87 30.10 5.76
#